data_AF-A0A530GNG6-F1
#
_entry.id   AF-A0A530GNG6-F1
#
_cell.length_a   1.000
_cell.length_b   1.000
_cell.length_c   1.000
_cell.angle_alpha   90.00
_cell.angle_beta   90.00
_cell.angle_gamma   90.00
#
_symmetry.space_group_name_H-M   'P 1'
#
loop_
_entity.id
_entity.type
_entity.pdbx_description
1 polymer ?
#
loop_
_entity_poly.entity_id
_entity_poly.type
_entity_poly.pdbx_seq_one_letter_code
_entity_poly.pdbx_strand_id
1 'polypeptide(L)'
;MAHRIVSFVMSGGVGSRLWPLSREDNPKQFHDLSGDGSMLAKTVRRLKAWPNSETPIYLIASERHAERVISDISPLGLNGGRPIFEPLGRNTAAAVAIATLQTISEHGKDALVLVV
;
A
#
# COMPACT_ATOMS: atom_id res chain seq x y z
N MET A 1 -5.55 -5.49 -26.42
CA MET A 1 -5.87 -6.36 -25.27
C MET A 1 -5.78 -5.50 -24.03
N ALA A 2 -6.79 -5.50 -23.16
CA ALA A 2 -6.69 -4.77 -21.89
C ALA A 2 -5.81 -5.58 -20.93
N HIS A 3 -4.64 -5.06 -20.59
CA HIS A 3 -3.79 -5.70 -19.59
C HIS A 3 -4.43 -5.51 -18.21
N ARG A 4 -4.48 -6.59 -17.41
CA ARG A 4 -4.94 -6.52 -16.02
C ARG A 4 -3.93 -5.71 -15.20
N ILE A 5 -4.39 -4.70 -14.47
CA ILE A 5 -3.55 -3.91 -13.56
C ILE A 5 -3.70 -4.44 -12.14
N VAL A 6 -2.59 -4.58 -11.43
CA VAL A 6 -2.52 -4.95 -10.02
C VAL A 6 -1.80 -3.84 -9.27
N SER A 7 -2.46 -3.28 -8.25
CA SER A 7 -1.96 -2.09 -7.56
C SER A 7 -1.30 -2.46 -6.23
N PHE A 8 -0.17 -1.82 -5.93
CA PHE A 8 0.57 -1.97 -4.69
C PHE A 8 0.82 -0.59 -4.09
N VAL A 9 0.39 -0.38 -2.84
CA VAL A 9 0.69 0.82 -2.07
C VAL A 9 1.82 0.51 -1.10
N MET A 10 2.94 1.22 -1.22
CA MET A 10 4.09 1.06 -0.32
C MET A 10 3.96 1.99 0.89
N SER A 11 3.77 1.40 2.06
CA SER A 11 3.69 2.06 3.35
C SER A 11 5.00 1.86 4.13
N GLY A 12 6.07 2.49 3.63
CA GLY A 12 7.40 2.44 4.22
C GLY A 12 7.95 3.82 4.60
N GLY A 13 8.94 3.80 5.51
CA GLY A 13 9.69 4.97 5.94
C GLY A 13 9.01 5.79 7.04
N VAL A 14 9.82 6.36 7.93
CA VAL A 14 9.35 7.09 9.12
C VAL A 14 8.73 8.44 8.75
N GLY A 15 9.30 9.14 7.76
CA GLY A 15 8.91 10.53 7.45
C GLY A 15 9.58 11.56 8.34
N SER A 16 10.88 11.41 8.59
CA SER A 16 11.69 12.27 9.48
C SER A 16 11.59 13.77 9.22
N ARG A 17 11.26 14.19 8.00
CA ARG A 17 11.01 15.60 7.65
C ARG A 17 9.78 16.21 8.34
N LEU A 18 8.87 15.38 8.83
CA LEU A 18 7.69 15.80 9.59
C LEU A 18 7.91 15.70 11.10
N TRP A 19 9.15 15.62 11.57
CA TRP A 19 9.43 15.71 13.00
C TRP A 19 8.94 17.07 13.56
N PRO A 20 8.28 17.13 14.73
CA PRO A 20 8.08 16.07 15.70
C PRO A 20 6.82 15.22 15.50
N LEU A 21 6.03 15.43 14.46
CA LEU A 21 4.80 14.68 14.22
C LEU A 21 5.07 13.20 13.90
N SER A 22 5.98 12.91 12.97
CA SER A 22 6.28 11.53 12.57
C SER A 22 7.37 10.89 13.45
N ARG A 23 7.12 9.66 13.87
CA ARG A 23 8.02 8.81 14.68
C ARG A 23 8.04 7.40 14.11
N GLU A 24 8.95 6.56 14.58
CA GLU A 24 9.03 5.17 14.15
C GLU A 24 7.70 4.44 14.34
N ASP A 25 7.03 4.63 15.47
CA ASP A 25 5.76 3.94 15.76
C ASP A 25 4.52 4.61 15.14
N ASN A 26 4.66 5.87 14.68
CA ASN A 26 3.59 6.60 13.99
C ASN A 26 4.16 7.35 12.77
N PRO A 27 4.48 6.62 11.69
CA PRO A 27 5.10 7.19 10.51
C PRO A 27 4.12 8.01 9.66
N LYS A 28 4.67 8.85 8.78
CA LYS A 28 3.95 9.89 8.03
C LYS A 28 2.63 9.46 7.39
N GLN A 29 2.56 8.23 6.88
CA GLN A 29 1.44 7.74 6.09
C GLN A 29 0.16 7.55 6.92
N PHE A 30 0.28 7.44 8.24
CA PHE A 30 -0.87 7.34 9.15
C PHE A 30 -1.41 8.71 9.57
N HIS A 31 -0.72 9.81 9.27
CA HIS A 31 -1.20 11.13 9.61
C HIS A 31 -2.29 11.61 8.64
N ASP A 32 -3.27 12.31 9.19
CA ASP A 32 -4.16 13.17 8.43
C ASP A 32 -3.58 14.58 8.40
N LEU A 33 -2.98 14.96 7.26
CA LEU A 33 -2.37 16.27 7.06
C LEU A 33 -3.26 17.25 6.29
N SER A 34 -4.40 16.78 5.75
CA SER A 34 -5.19 17.55 4.77
C SER A 34 -6.69 17.31 4.89
N GLY A 35 -7.14 16.78 6.03
CA GLY A 35 -8.52 16.36 6.25
C GLY A 35 -8.85 15.02 5.57
N ASP A 36 -9.96 14.44 6.02
CA ASP A 36 -10.60 13.24 5.46
C ASP A 36 -9.78 11.95 5.56
N GLY A 37 -8.93 11.84 6.59
CA GLY A 37 -8.25 10.62 6.98
C GLY A 37 -6.78 10.53 6.59
N SER A 38 -6.15 9.43 6.97
CA SER A 38 -4.70 9.25 6.81
C SER A 38 -4.26 9.30 5.35
N MET A 39 -3.03 9.73 5.10
CA MET A 39 -2.45 9.72 3.74
C MET A 39 -2.57 8.34 3.08
N LEU A 40 -2.37 7.26 3.85
CA LEU A 40 -2.51 5.89 3.37
C LEU A 40 -3.95 5.57 2.94
N ALA A 41 -4.94 5.89 3.80
CA ALA A 41 -6.35 5.71 3.48
C ALA A 41 -6.77 6.52 2.25
N LYS A 42 -6.29 7.76 2.13
CA LYS A 42 -6.56 8.62 0.96
C LYS A 42 -5.97 8.03 -0.32
N THR A 43 -4.77 7.45 -0.28
CA THR A 43 -4.18 6.75 -1.44
C THR A 43 -5.01 5.54 -1.84
N VAL A 44 -5.45 4.71 -0.90
CA VAL A 44 -6.33 3.56 -1.18
C VAL A 44 -7.65 4.02 -1.80
N ARG A 45 -8.32 5.04 -1.25
CA ARG A 45 -9.56 5.59 -1.82
C ARG A 45 -9.37 6.12 -3.23
N ARG A 46 -8.23 6.76 -3.53
CA ARG A 46 -7.92 7.23 -4.89
C ARG A 46 -7.79 6.07 -5.88
N LEU A 47 -7.12 4.99 -5.49
CA LEU A 47 -7.03 3.78 -6.34
C LEU A 47 -8.40 3.16 -6.59
N LYS A 48 -9.26 3.09 -5.56
CA LYS A 48 -10.64 2.60 -5.70
C LYS A 48 -11.51 3.47 -6.61
N ALA A 49 -11.23 4.76 -6.71
CA ALA A 49 -11.99 5.67 -7.56
C ALA A 49 -11.58 5.61 -9.05
N TRP A 50 -10.57 4.82 -9.42
CA TRP A 50 -10.16 4.68 -10.82
C TRP A 50 -11.30 4.06 -11.65
N PRO A 51 -11.69 4.64 -12.81
CA PRO A 51 -12.57 3.99 -13.77
C PRO A 51 -11.96 2.67 -14.30
N ASN A 52 -12.29 1.57 -13.61
CA ASN A 52 -11.92 0.15 -13.73
C ASN A 52 -11.63 -0.44 -12.32
N SER A 53 -12.44 -0.01 -11.33
CA SER A 53 -12.22 -0.08 -9.88
C SER A 53 -12.24 -1.49 -9.26
N GLU A 54 -12.05 -2.54 -10.06
CA GLU A 54 -11.93 -3.93 -9.61
C GLU A 54 -10.47 -4.41 -9.58
N THR A 55 -9.51 -3.51 -9.80
CA THR A 55 -8.08 -3.85 -9.68
C THR A 55 -7.76 -4.23 -8.23
N PRO A 56 -7.11 -5.38 -7.99
CA PRO A 56 -6.66 -5.74 -6.65
C PRO A 56 -5.70 -4.69 -6.09
N ILE A 57 -5.88 -4.32 -4.82
CA ILE A 57 -5.04 -3.36 -4.11
C ILE A 57 -4.31 -4.09 -2.99
N TYR A 58 -2.99 -4.21 -3.13
CA TYR A 58 -2.12 -4.73 -2.09
C TYR A 58 -1.48 -3.58 -1.33
N LEU A 59 -1.22 -3.79 -0.04
CA LEU A 59 -0.41 -2.88 0.76
C LEU A 59 0.87 -3.57 1.16
N ILE A 60 2.02 -2.98 0.86
CA ILE A 60 3.32 -3.46 1.36
C ILE A 60 3.69 -2.56 2.52
N ALA A 61 3.72 -3.11 3.74
CA ALA A 61 3.95 -2.34 4.96
C ALA A 61 4.87 -3.09 5.92
N SER A 62 5.53 -2.38 6.84
CA SER A 62 6.28 -3.05 7.91
C SER A 62 5.35 -3.84 8.84
N GLU A 63 5.80 -5.03 9.26
CA GLU A 63 5.10 -5.85 10.27
C GLU A 63 4.83 -5.10 11.57
N ARG A 64 5.70 -4.14 11.95
CA ARG A 64 5.51 -3.28 13.13
C ARG A 64 4.18 -2.54 13.12
N HIS A 65 3.64 -2.24 11.93
CA HIS A 65 2.40 -1.48 11.76
C HIS A 65 1.22 -2.36 11.32
N ALA A 66 1.35 -3.69 11.44
CA ALA A 66 0.34 -4.62 10.93
C ALA A 66 -1.04 -4.38 11.51
N GLU A 67 -1.14 -4.26 12.83
CA GLU A 67 -2.41 -3.99 13.53
C GLU A 67 -3.06 -2.69 13.04
N ARG A 68 -2.25 -1.65 12.88
CA ARG A 68 -2.73 -0.34 12.42
C ARG A 68 -3.24 -0.40 10.98
N VAL A 69 -2.52 -1.09 10.09
CA VAL A 69 -2.96 -1.29 8.71
C VAL A 69 -4.25 -2.09 8.65
N ILE A 70 -4.37 -3.17 9.43
CA ILE A 70 -5.58 -3.99 9.46
C ILE A 70 -6.77 -3.17 9.97
N SER A 71 -6.59 -2.43 11.06
CA SER A 71 -7.63 -1.59 11.65
C SER A 71 -8.07 -0.45 10.72
N ASP A 72 -7.14 0.30 10.15
CA ASP A 72 -7.45 1.54 9.42
C ASP A 72 -7.79 1.31 7.95
N ILE A 73 -7.22 0.28 7.32
CA ILE A 73 -7.24 0.11 5.86
C ILE A 73 -8.15 -1.02 5.41
N SER A 74 -8.19 -2.17 6.11
CA SER A 74 -9.07 -3.28 5.71
C SER A 74 -10.55 -2.90 5.58
N PRO A 75 -11.13 -2.04 6.44
CA PRO A 75 -12.52 -1.58 6.28
C PRO A 75 -12.79 -0.83 4.97
N LEU A 76 -11.76 -0.29 4.31
CA LEU A 76 -11.92 0.38 3.02
C LEU A 76 -12.21 -0.60 1.88
N GLY A 77 -11.92 -1.89 2.04
CA GLY A 77 -12.05 -2.90 0.99
C GLY A 77 -10.96 -2.80 -0.07
N LEU A 78 -10.27 -3.90 -0.35
CA LEU A 78 -9.07 -3.96 -1.18
C LEU A 78 -9.25 -4.71 -2.52
N ASN A 79 -10.50 -4.91 -2.96
CA ASN A 79 -10.85 -5.52 -4.25
C ASN A 79 -10.14 -6.85 -4.54
N GLY A 80 -10.07 -7.74 -3.54
CA GLY A 80 -9.38 -9.02 -3.63
C GLY A 80 -7.87 -8.98 -3.38
N GLY A 81 -7.28 -7.79 -3.19
CA GLY A 81 -5.94 -7.63 -2.65
C GLY A 81 -5.91 -7.71 -1.11
N ARG A 82 -4.70 -7.59 -0.54
CA ARG A 82 -4.47 -7.71 0.91
C ARG A 82 -3.17 -7.01 1.36
N PRO A 83 -3.01 -6.73 2.66
CA PRO A 83 -1.71 -6.35 3.21
C PRO A 83 -0.68 -7.49 3.09
N ILE A 84 0.56 -7.10 2.82
CA ILE A 84 1.77 -7.92 2.84
C ILE A 84 2.74 -7.24 3.79
N PHE A 85 3.11 -7.94 4.85
CA PHE A 85 3.95 -7.40 5.91
C PHE A 85 5.41 -7.77 5.71
N GLU A 86 6.25 -6.76 5.52
CA GLU A 86 7.71 -6.91 5.44
C GLU A 86 8.28 -7.01 6.86
N PRO A 87 9.10 -8.04 7.15
CA PRO A 87 9.72 -8.17 8.47
C PRO A 87 10.79 -7.13 8.72
N LEU A 88 11.39 -6.60 7.65
CA LEU A 88 12.48 -5.63 7.70
C LEU A 88 12.35 -4.65 6.54
N GLY A 89 12.56 -3.36 6.81
CA GLY A 89 12.60 -2.33 5.77
C GLY A 89 13.84 -2.49 4.88
N ARG A 90 13.63 -2.78 3.59
CA ARG A 90 14.71 -2.97 2.59
C ARG A 90 14.62 -2.01 1.39
N ASN A 91 14.00 -0.84 1.59
CA ASN A 91 13.75 0.20 0.58
C ASN A 91 12.86 -0.28 -0.59
N THR A 92 12.65 0.62 -1.55
CA THR A 92 11.69 0.47 -2.65
C THR A 92 11.94 -0.73 -3.54
N ALA A 93 13.21 -1.08 -3.84
CA ALA A 93 13.52 -2.17 -4.76
C ALA A 93 13.02 -3.53 -4.24
N ALA A 94 13.12 -3.78 -2.93
CA ALA A 94 12.61 -5.00 -2.31
C ALA A 94 11.07 -5.05 -2.37
N ALA A 95 10.39 -3.94 -2.06
CA ALA A 95 8.93 -3.86 -2.17
C ALA A 95 8.44 -4.08 -3.60
N VAL A 96 9.12 -3.52 -4.61
CA VAL A 96 8.80 -3.75 -6.03
C VAL A 96 9.02 -5.22 -6.42
N ALA A 97 10.06 -5.87 -5.90
CA ALA A 97 10.29 -7.30 -6.14
C ALA A 97 9.14 -8.15 -5.54
N ILE A 98 8.71 -7.85 -4.31
CA ILE A 98 7.55 -8.50 -3.68
C ILE A 98 6.29 -8.30 -4.54
N ALA A 99 6.02 -7.06 -4.98
CA ALA A 99 4.87 -6.74 -5.84
C ALA A 99 4.87 -7.54 -7.14
N THR A 100 6.05 -7.65 -7.77
CA THR A 100 6.23 -8.39 -9.02
C THR A 100 6.01 -9.89 -8.82
N LEU A 101 6.61 -10.48 -7.79
CA LEU A 101 6.46 -11.91 -7.48
C LEU A 101 5.01 -12.26 -7.13
N GLN A 102 4.36 -11.42 -6.32
CA GLN A 102 2.94 -11.56 -5.98
C GLN A 102 2.06 -11.53 -7.23
N THR A 103 2.33 -10.58 -8.14
CA THR A 103 1.59 -10.44 -9.41
C THR A 103 1.77 -11.67 -10.30
N ILE A 104 3.00 -12.13 -10.49
CA ILE A 104 3.29 -13.33 -11.30
C ILE A 104 2.56 -14.55 -10.72
N SER A 105 2.57 -14.71 -9.40
CA SER A 105 1.99 -15.85 -8.70
C SER A 105 0.46 -15.89 -8.80
N GLU A 106 -0.23 -14.75 -8.66
CA GLU A 106 -1.70 -14.72 -8.53
C GLU A 106 -2.44 -14.18 -9.75
N HIS A 107 -1.75 -13.49 -10.65
CA HIS A 107 -2.36 -12.77 -11.77
C HIS A 107 -1.69 -13.04 -13.12
N GLY A 108 -0.59 -13.79 -13.13
CA GLY A 108 0.14 -14.17 -14.35
C GLY A 108 1.20 -13.16 -14.78
N LYS A 109 2.02 -13.55 -15.76
CA LYS A 109 3.20 -12.79 -16.19
C LYS A 109 2.89 -11.56 -17.05
N ASP A 110 1.70 -11.52 -17.66
CA ASP A 110 1.28 -10.45 -18.57
C ASP A 110 0.50 -9.31 -17.89
N ALA A 111 0.32 -9.40 -16.56
CA ALA A 111 -0.30 -8.38 -15.75
C ALA A 111 0.64 -7.18 -15.52
N LEU A 112 0.08 -5.98 -15.50
CA LEU A 112 0.81 -4.75 -15.23
C LEU A 112 0.79 -4.46 -13.73
N VAL A 113 1.96 -4.09 -13.19
CA VAL A 113 2.13 -3.71 -11.79
C VAL A 113 2.11 -2.20 -11.68
N LEU A 114 1.15 -1.65 -10.93
CA LEU A 114 1.15 -0.27 -10.50
C LEU A 114 1.69 -0.21 -9.07
N VAL A 115 2.78 0.52 -8.85
CA VAL A 115 3.34 0.74 -7.51
C VAL A 115 3.25 2.22 -7.17
N VAL A 116 2.68 2.53 -6.00
CA VAL A 116 2.48 3.90 -5.48
C VAL A 116 2.94 4.08 -4.04
#